data_AF-A0A139WC34-F1
#
_entry.id   AF-A0A139WC34-F1
#
_cell.length_a   1.000
_cell.length_b   1.000
_cell.length_c   1.000
_cell.angle_alpha   90.00
_cell.angle_beta   90.00
_cell.angle_gamma   90.00
#
_symmetry.space_group_name_H-M   'P 1'
#
loop_
_entity.id
_entity.type
_entity.pdbx_description
1 polymer ?
#
loop_
_entity_poly.entity_id
_entity_poly.type
_entity_poly.pdbx_seq_one_letter_code
_entity_poly.pdbx_strand_id
1 'polypeptide(L)'
;MIPESQRGPTHHPPPPHLNEDGLIIPRKPPNPVKENSERQNLHKELLFNQKIGKNVLNQKSELQKALEKQKENLAKKQLENHLADKTPELEKVIADRAKRLQGNTNEEKNEDDKVINKEFLQARMKLKNRSDSK
;
A
#
# COMPACT_ATOMS: atom_id res chain seq x y z
N MET A 1 -1.91 39.54 -10.29
CA MET A 1 -1.91 40.21 -8.98
C MET A 1 -2.88 39.46 -8.08
N ILE A 2 -2.45 39.02 -6.89
CA ILE A 2 -3.32 38.29 -5.96
C ILE A 2 -4.26 39.32 -5.28
N PRO A 3 -5.58 39.11 -5.22
CA PRO A 3 -6.53 40.04 -4.59
C PRO A 3 -6.18 40.33 -3.11
N GLU A 4 -6.39 41.57 -2.65
CA GLU A 4 -6.13 42.03 -1.27
C GLU A 4 -6.78 41.12 -0.21
N SER A 5 -7.94 40.55 -0.52
CA SER A 5 -8.72 39.64 0.32
C SER A 5 -8.13 38.24 0.49
N GLN A 6 -7.08 37.87 -0.25
CA GLN A 6 -6.34 36.61 -0.11
C GLN A 6 -4.95 36.76 0.50
N ARG A 7 -4.53 37.97 0.87
CA ARG A 7 -3.29 38.15 1.64
C ARG A 7 -3.59 37.80 3.10
N GLY A 8 -2.92 36.77 3.63
CA GLY A 8 -2.87 36.56 5.08
C GLY A 8 -2.38 37.84 5.78
N PRO A 9 -2.67 38.04 7.08
CA PRO A 9 -2.37 39.28 7.78
C PRO A 9 -0.91 39.66 7.53
N THR A 10 -0.69 40.85 6.96
CA THR A 10 0.65 41.38 6.73
C THR A 10 1.31 41.59 8.08
N HIS A 11 2.07 40.61 8.53
CA HIS A 11 2.79 40.68 9.80
C HIS A 11 4.00 41.60 9.60
N HIS A 12 3.75 42.91 9.59
CA HIS A 12 4.81 43.87 9.76
C HIS A 12 5.43 43.61 11.15
N PRO A 13 6.76 43.48 11.25
CA PRO A 13 7.39 43.34 12.56
C PRO A 13 7.02 44.57 13.40
N PRO A 14 6.70 44.41 14.70
CA PRO A 14 6.40 45.53 15.56
C PRO A 14 7.58 46.50 15.59
N PRO A 15 7.33 47.83 15.66
CA PRO A 15 8.39 48.82 15.67
C PRO A 15 9.37 48.57 16.82
N PRO A 16 10.67 48.80 16.60
CA PRO A 16 11.69 48.54 17.61
C PRO A 16 11.47 49.43 18.84
N HIS A 17 11.67 48.84 20.02
CA HIS A 17 11.63 49.60 21.26
C HIS A 17 12.93 50.40 21.42
N LEU A 18 12.79 51.70 21.68
CA LEU A 18 13.88 52.64 21.89
C LEU A 18 13.98 53.02 23.37
N ASN A 19 15.20 53.25 23.86
CA ASN A 19 15.47 53.87 25.17
C ASN A 19 15.22 55.39 25.12
N GLU A 20 15.29 56.06 26.28
CA GLU A 20 15.17 57.54 26.39
C GLU A 20 16.19 58.29 25.51
N ASP A 21 17.36 57.69 25.28
CA ASP A 21 18.41 58.20 24.39
C ASP A 21 18.18 57.89 22.89
N GLY A 22 17.03 57.30 22.54
CA GLY A 22 16.69 56.91 21.16
C GLY A 22 17.40 55.66 20.64
N LEU A 23 18.14 54.94 21.49
CA LEU A 23 18.87 53.71 21.13
C LEU A 23 17.97 52.47 21.17
N ILE A 24 18.12 51.55 20.22
CA ILE A 24 17.36 50.29 20.17
C ILE A 24 17.73 49.41 21.37
N ILE A 25 16.72 48.90 22.06
CA ILE A 25 16.88 47.99 23.20
C ILE A 25 17.16 46.57 22.69
N PRO A 26 18.29 45.93 23.09
CA PRO A 26 18.52 44.52 22.78
C PRO A 26 17.41 43.64 23.34
N ARG A 27 16.80 42.80 22.49
CA ARG A 27 15.77 41.83 22.89
C ARG A 27 15.97 40.49 22.19
N LYS A 28 15.50 39.44 22.85
CA LYS A 28 15.45 38.11 22.24
C LYS A 28 14.34 38.08 21.20
N PRO A 29 14.58 37.49 20.01
CA PRO A 29 13.53 37.33 19.02
C PRO A 29 12.40 36.44 19.57
N PRO A 30 11.14 36.72 19.20
CA PRO A 30 10.00 35.93 19.64
C PRO A 30 10.11 34.49 19.12
N ASN A 31 9.75 33.52 19.95
CA ASN A 31 9.78 32.12 19.54
C ASN A 31 8.48 31.78 18.82
N PRO A 32 8.51 31.48 17.50
CA PRO A 32 7.29 31.27 16.71
C PRO A 32 6.43 30.09 17.19
N VAL A 33 7.03 29.13 17.90
CA VAL A 33 6.29 28.01 18.51
C VAL A 33 5.59 28.46 19.79
N LYS A 34 6.19 29.37 20.57
CA LYS A 34 5.60 29.88 21.80
C LYS A 34 4.54 30.95 21.54
N GLU A 35 4.71 31.77 20.51
CA GLU A 35 3.76 32.82 20.14
C GLU A 35 2.47 32.26 19.50
N ASN A 36 2.55 31.09 18.85
CA ASN A 36 1.40 30.49 18.15
C ASN A 36 0.72 29.43 19.04
N SER A 37 -0.35 29.84 19.73
CA SER A 37 -1.16 28.97 20.59
C SER A 37 -1.85 27.83 19.82
N GLU A 38 -2.31 28.10 18.60
CA GLU A 38 -2.94 27.12 17.72
C GLU A 38 -1.97 25.97 17.40
N ARG A 39 -0.72 26.30 17.05
CA ARG A 39 0.35 25.31 16.80
C ARG A 39 0.65 24.47 18.03
N GLN A 40 0.67 25.07 19.22
CA GLN A 40 0.88 24.32 20.47
C GLN A 40 -0.28 23.37 20.77
N ASN A 41 -1.51 23.82 20.55
CA ASN A 41 -2.70 23.00 20.76
C ASN A 41 -2.73 21.82 19.80
N LEU A 42 -2.43 22.04 18.51
CA LEU A 42 -2.28 20.97 17.54
C LEU A 42 -1.20 19.96 17.95
N HIS A 43 -0.05 20.43 18.43
CA HIS A 43 1.01 19.54 18.90
C HIS A 43 0.56 18.67 20.09
N LYS A 44 -0.14 19.25 21.07
CA LYS A 44 -0.70 18.52 22.22
C LYS A 44 -1.71 17.47 21.78
N GLU A 45 -2.60 17.82 20.85
CA GLU A 45 -3.60 16.90 20.32
C GLU A 45 -2.96 15.72 19.58
N LEU A 46 -1.95 15.99 18.73
CA LEU A 46 -1.22 14.94 18.02
C LEU A 46 -0.48 14.00 18.97
N LEU A 47 0.17 14.53 20.01
CA LEU A 47 0.80 13.72 21.06
C LEU A 47 -0.22 12.89 21.84
N PHE A 48 -1.39 13.45 22.15
CA PHE A 48 -2.47 12.72 22.81
C PHE A 48 -2.97 11.56 21.93
N ASN A 49 -3.23 11.82 20.65
CA ASN A 49 -3.65 10.80 19.69
C ASN A 49 -2.61 9.69 19.54
N GLN A 50 -1.31 10.02 19.53
CA GLN A 50 -0.23 9.04 19.53
C GLN A 50 -0.23 8.19 20.80
N LYS A 51 -0.38 8.81 21.99
CA LYS A 51 -0.42 8.11 23.27
C LYS A 51 -1.60 7.13 23.37
N ILE A 52 -2.75 7.50 22.80
CA ILE A 52 -3.97 6.66 22.78
C ILE A 52 -3.95 5.66 21.61
N GLY A 53 -3.00 5.76 20.68
CA GLY A 53 -2.93 4.89 19.49
C GLY A 53 -3.95 5.22 18.40
N LYS A 54 -4.56 6.42 18.43
CA LYS A 54 -5.54 6.87 17.44
C LYS A 54 -4.83 7.55 16.25
N ASN A 55 -4.69 6.85 15.13
CA ASN A 55 -4.10 7.40 13.91
C ASN A 55 -5.08 8.29 13.11
N VAL A 56 -5.11 9.59 13.36
CA VAL A 56 -6.01 10.53 12.67
C VAL A 56 -5.65 10.81 11.20
N LEU A 57 -4.42 10.51 10.78
CA LEU A 57 -3.91 10.89 9.45
C LEU A 57 -4.33 9.93 8.32
N ASN A 58 -4.93 8.77 8.61
CA ASN A 58 -5.25 7.74 7.60
C ASN A 58 -6.50 6.89 7.93
N GLN A 59 -7.45 7.40 8.72
CA GLN A 59 -8.64 6.64 9.10
C GLN A 59 -9.77 6.77 8.08
N LYS A 60 -9.88 5.82 7.15
CA LYS A 60 -11.20 5.39 6.68
C LYS A 60 -11.90 4.68 7.85
N SER A 61 -13.16 5.00 8.12
CA SER A 61 -13.94 4.29 9.13
C SER A 61 -14.07 2.80 8.77
N GLU A 62 -14.30 1.94 9.76
CA GLU A 62 -14.54 0.50 9.49
C GLU A 62 -15.69 0.30 8.50
N LEU A 63 -16.75 1.12 8.59
CA LEU A 63 -17.84 1.14 7.62
C LEU A 63 -17.37 1.53 6.22
N GLN A 64 -16.53 2.55 6.07
CA GLN A 64 -15.98 2.97 4.78
C GLN A 64 -15.12 1.86 4.15
N LYS A 65 -14.25 1.21 4.94
CA LYS A 65 -13.47 0.06 4.48
C LYS A 65 -14.36 -1.09 4.04
N ALA A 66 -15.42 -1.39 4.80
CA ALA A 66 -16.37 -2.45 4.47
C ALA A 66 -17.13 -2.16 3.17
N LEU A 67 -17.61 -0.92 2.98
CA LEU A 67 -18.29 -0.49 1.77
C LEU A 67 -17.37 -0.50 0.55
N GLU A 68 -16.12 -0.08 0.70
CA GLU A 68 -15.13 -0.12 -0.37
C GLU A 68 -14.83 -1.58 -0.78
N LYS A 69 -14.60 -2.46 0.20
CA LYS A 69 -14.43 -3.90 -0.03
C LYS A 69 -15.64 -4.53 -0.71
N GLN A 70 -16.86 -4.13 -0.35
CA GLN A 70 -18.08 -4.60 -1.00
C GLN A 70 -18.15 -4.16 -2.47
N LYS A 71 -17.83 -2.89 -2.76
CA LYS A 71 -17.79 -2.36 -4.13
C LYS A 71 -16.74 -3.07 -4.98
N GLU A 72 -15.54 -3.29 -4.45
CA GLU A 72 -14.47 -4.03 -5.14
C GLU A 72 -14.89 -5.46 -5.48
N ASN A 73 -15.47 -6.18 -4.51
CA ASN A 73 -15.97 -7.54 -4.73
C ASN A 73 -17.07 -7.60 -5.79
N LEU A 74 -17.99 -6.63 -5.79
CA LEU A 74 -19.05 -6.55 -6.78
C LEU A 74 -18.47 -6.31 -8.19
N ALA A 75 -17.54 -5.36 -8.31
CA ALA A 75 -16.87 -5.07 -9.59
C ALA A 75 -16.09 -6.29 -10.10
N LYS A 76 -15.37 -6.99 -9.22
CA LYS A 76 -14.65 -8.21 -9.56
C LYS A 76 -15.61 -9.31 -10.07
N LYS A 77 -16.73 -9.52 -9.38
CA LYS A 77 -17.73 -10.52 -9.78
C LYS A 77 -18.38 -10.17 -11.13
N GLN A 78 -18.67 -8.89 -11.36
CA GLN A 78 -19.20 -8.43 -12.66
C GLN A 78 -18.19 -8.66 -13.79
N LEU A 79 -16.92 -8.37 -13.55
CA LEU A 79 -15.86 -8.62 -14.52
C LEU A 79 -15.69 -10.11 -14.82
N GLU A 80 -15.69 -10.94 -13.78
CA GLU A 80 -15.60 -12.40 -13.91
C GLU A 80 -16.76 -12.97 -14.72
N ASN A 81 -18.00 -12.57 -14.42
CA ASN A 81 -19.18 -13.00 -15.17
C ASN A 81 -19.09 -12.58 -16.64
N HIS A 82 -18.72 -11.32 -16.90
CA HIS A 82 -18.58 -10.82 -18.27
C HIS A 82 -17.47 -11.54 -19.06
N LEU A 83 -16.37 -11.93 -18.41
CA LEU A 83 -15.34 -12.77 -19.01
C LEU A 83 -15.84 -14.21 -19.23
N ALA A 84 -16.58 -14.76 -18.27
CA ALA A 84 -17.19 -16.10 -18.38
C ALA A 84 -18.23 -16.18 -19.52
N ASP A 85 -18.98 -15.10 -19.77
CA ASP A 85 -19.95 -15.04 -20.86
C ASP A 85 -19.26 -14.90 -22.23
N LYS A 86 -18.13 -14.20 -22.29
CA LYS A 86 -17.35 -13.98 -23.51
C LYS A 86 -16.35 -15.09 -23.82
N THR A 87 -16.06 -15.97 -22.87
CA THR A 87 -15.09 -17.04 -23.07
C THR A 87 -15.71 -18.14 -23.94
N PRO A 88 -15.08 -18.48 -25.08
CA PRO A 88 -15.54 -19.57 -25.93
C PRO A 88 -15.47 -20.91 -25.20
N GLU A 89 -16.38 -21.82 -25.54
CA GLU A 89 -16.56 -23.10 -24.86
C GLU A 89 -15.29 -23.96 -24.83
N LEU A 90 -14.50 -23.92 -25.90
CA LEU A 90 -13.20 -24.60 -25.97
C LEU A 90 -12.21 -24.10 -24.89
N GLU A 91 -12.17 -22.78 -24.66
CA GLU A 91 -11.26 -22.18 -23.68
C GLU A 91 -11.65 -22.58 -22.25
N LYS A 92 -12.95 -22.71 -21.97
CA LYS A 92 -13.45 -23.25 -20.70
C LYS A 92 -13.00 -24.69 -20.47
N VAL A 93 -13.12 -25.55 -21.48
CA VAL A 93 -12.68 -26.95 -21.40
C VAL A 93 -11.17 -27.07 -21.20
N ILE A 94 -10.38 -26.22 -21.87
CA ILE A 94 -8.92 -26.16 -21.69
C ILE A 94 -8.57 -25.71 -20.26
N ALA A 95 -9.23 -24.67 -19.74
CA ALA A 95 -9.00 -24.17 -18.39
C ALA A 95 -9.37 -25.22 -17.32
N ASP A 96 -10.50 -25.91 -17.48
CA ASP A 96 -10.92 -27.01 -16.60
C ASP A 96 -9.91 -28.17 -16.63
N ARG A 97 -9.44 -28.55 -17.82
CA ARG A 97 -8.42 -29.60 -17.96
C ARG A 97 -7.12 -29.20 -17.30
N ALA A 98 -6.68 -27.95 -17.48
CA ALA A 98 -5.48 -27.41 -16.83
C ALA A 98 -5.62 -27.41 -15.30
N LYS A 99 -6.79 -27.03 -14.75
CA LYS A 99 -7.07 -27.05 -13.31
C LYS A 99 -7.03 -28.46 -12.73
N ARG A 100 -7.61 -29.44 -13.43
CA ARG A 100 -7.55 -30.86 -13.03
C ARG A 100 -6.11 -31.38 -13.02
N LEU A 101 -5.33 -31.06 -14.05
CA LEU A 101 -3.90 -31.42 -14.10
C LEU A 101 -3.10 -30.77 -12.97
N GLN A 102 -3.34 -29.50 -12.65
CA GLN A 102 -2.66 -28.83 -11.53
C GLN A 102 -3.03 -29.43 -10.18
N GLY A 103 -4.31 -29.77 -9.96
CA GLY A 103 -4.77 -30.47 -8.76
C GLY A 103 -4.07 -31.82 -8.58
N ASN A 104 -4.05 -32.63 -9.64
CA ASN A 104 -3.38 -33.94 -9.62
C ASN A 104 -1.87 -33.82 -9.43
N THR A 105 -1.20 -32.84 -10.05
CA THR A 105 0.25 -32.67 -9.85
C THR A 105 0.64 -32.25 -8.43
N ASN A 106 -0.25 -31.64 -7.64
CA ASN A 106 0.06 -31.31 -6.24
C ASN A 106 -0.10 -32.53 -5.32
N GLU A 107 -0.92 -33.51 -5.71
CA GLU A 107 -1.06 -34.80 -5.03
C GLU A 107 0.04 -35.78 -5.48
N GLU A 108 0.35 -35.84 -6.79
CA GLU A 108 1.39 -36.70 -7.39
C GLU A 108 2.82 -36.27 -7.03
N LYS A 109 3.10 -34.95 -6.87
CA LYS A 109 4.44 -34.49 -6.42
C LYS A 109 4.87 -35.01 -5.05
N ASN A 110 3.94 -35.48 -4.21
CA ASN A 110 4.28 -36.05 -2.90
C ASN A 110 4.52 -37.58 -2.94
N GLU A 111 4.04 -38.28 -3.97
CA GLU A 111 4.14 -39.74 -4.10
C GLU A 111 5.11 -40.20 -5.20
N ASP A 112 5.19 -39.49 -6.33
CA ASP A 112 6.06 -39.87 -7.46
C ASP A 112 7.56 -39.70 -7.17
N ASP A 113 7.93 -38.76 -6.29
CA ASP A 113 9.32 -38.62 -5.82
C ASP A 113 9.74 -39.76 -4.87
N LYS A 114 8.80 -40.56 -4.34
CA LYS A 114 9.09 -41.72 -3.49
C LYS A 114 9.16 -43.05 -4.26
N VAL A 115 8.63 -43.12 -5.49
CA VAL A 115 8.51 -44.38 -6.24
C VAL A 115 9.05 -44.26 -7.67
N ILE A 116 10.16 -43.55 -7.88
CA ILE A 116 10.88 -43.66 -9.15
C ILE A 116 11.47 -45.07 -9.25
N ASN A 117 10.81 -45.93 -10.03
CA ASN A 117 11.22 -47.31 -10.26
C ASN A 117 12.69 -47.36 -10.73
N LYS A 118 13.52 -48.15 -10.03
CA LYS A 118 14.98 -48.29 -10.26
C LYS A 118 15.32 -48.65 -11.70
N GLU A 119 14.45 -49.42 -12.37
CA GLU A 119 14.65 -49.78 -13.78
C GLU A 119 14.50 -48.58 -14.72
N PHE A 120 13.56 -47.68 -14.41
CA PHE A 120 13.32 -46.46 -15.18
C PHE A 120 14.51 -45.49 -15.08
N LEU A 121 15.09 -45.34 -13.90
CA LEU A 121 16.32 -44.57 -13.67
C LEU A 121 17.48 -45.13 -14.51
N GLN A 122 17.67 -46.45 -14.52
CA GLN A 122 18.73 -47.09 -15.29
C GLN A 122 18.54 -46.94 -16.80
N ALA A 123 17.31 -47.07 -17.30
CA ALA A 123 17.00 -46.86 -18.71
C ALA A 123 17.32 -45.42 -19.13
N ARG A 124 16.94 -44.43 -18.32
CA ARG A 124 17.23 -43.01 -18.55
C ARG A 124 18.73 -42.72 -18.58
N MET A 125 19.52 -43.28 -17.66
CA MET A 125 20.98 -43.12 -17.66
C MET A 125 21.61 -43.73 -18.92
N LYS A 126 21.18 -44.93 -19.33
CA LYS A 126 21.66 -45.60 -20.54
C LYS A 126 21.32 -44.84 -21.83
N LEU A 127 20.21 -44.10 -21.84
CA LEU A 127 19.79 -43.27 -22.97
C LEU A 127 20.57 -41.94 -23.01
N LYS A 128 20.81 -41.30 -21.85
CA LYS A 128 21.59 -40.05 -21.74
C LYS A 128 23.02 -40.23 -22.24
N ASN A 129 23.65 -41.37 -21.95
CA ASN A 129 25.01 -41.65 -22.40
C ASN A 129 25.13 -41.86 -23.92
N ARG A 130 24.01 -42.03 -24.66
CA ARG A 130 24.02 -42.17 -26.13
C ARG A 130 23.83 -40.84 -26.86
N SER A 131 23.23 -39.83 -26.22
CA SER A 131 23.03 -38.52 -26.83
C SER A 131 24.30 -37.64 -26.78
N ASP A 132 25.22 -37.94 -25.87
CA ASP A 132 26.46 -37.19 -25.65
C ASP A 132 27.63 -37.73 -26.52
N SER A 133 27.42 -38.80 -27.30
CA SER A 133 28.36 -39.32 -28.30
C SER A 133 27.98 -38.82 -29.71
N LYS A 134 28.40 -37.61 -30.04
CA LYS A 134 28.50 -37.11 -31.42
C LYS A 134 29.93 -36.62 -31.66
#